data_AF-A0A0M5JQR8-F1
#
_entry.id   AF-A0A0M5JQR8-F1
#
_cell.length_a   1.000
_cell.length_b   1.000
_cell.length_c   1.000
_cell.angle_alpha   90.00
_cell.angle_beta   90.00
_cell.angle_gamma   90.00
#
_symmetry.space_group_name_H-M   'P 1'
#
loop_
_entity.id
_entity.type
_entity.pdbx_description
1 polymer ?
#
loop_
_entity_poly.entity_id
_entity_poly.type
_entity_poly.pdbx_seq_one_letter_code
_entity_poly.pdbx_strand_id
1 'polypeptide(L)'
;MRIGIFWFYDNKVIGVAHDFSLKEADSIGLIDSKYTHVDYWEILRRQLPELKDKEYEQLPRGRVIFDTNKNKAIIYLDKTLLKKRKVNEVLNFFDLDFTSAVLRTDPHYML
;
A
#
# COMPACT_ATOMS: atom_id res chain seq x y z
N MET A 1 -10.66 -7.01 -4.74
CA MET A 1 -9.99 -5.87 -4.08
C MET A 1 -9.39 -6.33 -2.77
N ARG A 2 -8.24 -5.77 -2.43
CA ARG A 2 -7.47 -6.09 -1.23
C ARG A 2 -6.93 -4.80 -0.60
N ILE A 3 -6.57 -4.90 0.67
CA ILE A 3 -5.90 -3.82 1.42
C ILE A 3 -4.51 -4.29 1.85
N GLY A 4 -3.69 -3.36 2.32
CA GLY A 4 -2.33 -3.69 2.75
C GLY A 4 -1.34 -2.55 2.63
N ILE A 5 -0.07 -2.92 2.62
CA ILE A 5 1.06 -2.00 2.53
C ILE A 5 1.97 -2.43 1.40
N PHE A 6 2.66 -1.45 0.82
CA PHE A 6 3.51 -1.70 -0.34
C PHE A 6 4.70 -0.77 -0.41
N TRP A 7 5.69 -1.20 -1.19
CA TRP A 7 6.82 -0.43 -1.68
C TRP A 7 6.88 -0.55 -3.20
N PHE A 8 7.46 0.47 -3.83
CA PHE A 8 7.78 0.44 -5.24
C PHE A 8 9.28 0.25 -5.41
N TYR A 9 9.67 -0.89 -5.99
CA TYR A 9 11.06 -1.28 -6.12
C TYR A 9 11.29 -1.96 -7.47
N ASP A 10 12.36 -1.59 -8.16
CA ASP A 10 12.73 -2.14 -9.48
C ASP A 10 11.55 -2.22 -10.47
N ASN A 11 10.83 -1.11 -10.62
CA ASN A 11 9.64 -0.98 -11.46
C ASN A 11 8.44 -1.87 -11.10
N LYS A 12 8.47 -2.54 -9.95
CA LYS A 12 7.41 -3.44 -9.46
C LYS A 12 6.91 -2.98 -8.10
N VAL A 13 5.75 -3.49 -7.73
CA VAL A 13 5.18 -3.35 -6.39
C VAL A 13 5.51 -4.61 -5.59
N ILE A 14 6.07 -4.41 -4.40
CA ILE A 14 6.32 -5.45 -3.40
C ILE A 14 5.59 -5.08 -2.11
N GLY A 15 5.21 -6.06 -1.30
CA GLY A 15 4.48 -5.81 -0.07
C GLY A 15 3.53 -6.93 0.27
N VAL A 16 2.41 -6.58 0.87
CA VAL A 16 1.34 -7.52 1.22
C VAL A 16 0.00 -6.93 0.83
N ALA A 17 -0.76 -7.74 0.09
CA ALA A 17 -2.16 -7.52 -0.18
C ALA A 17 -2.94 -8.68 0.42
N HIS A 18 -3.99 -8.38 1.18
CA HIS A 18 -4.83 -9.40 1.78
C HIS A 18 -6.30 -9.02 1.73
N ASP A 19 -7.14 -10.04 1.83
CA ASP A 19 -8.58 -9.88 1.91
C ASP A 19 -8.99 -9.30 3.27
N PHE A 20 -10.17 -8.72 3.33
CA PHE A 20 -10.74 -8.09 4.53
C PHE A 20 -12.25 -8.29 4.58
N SER A 21 -12.82 -8.12 5.77
CA SER A 21 -14.24 -8.18 6.06
C SER A 21 -14.76 -6.81 6.45
N LEU A 22 -15.98 -6.46 6.04
CA LEU A 22 -16.65 -5.23 6.46
C LEU A 22 -16.84 -5.13 7.98
N LYS A 23 -16.76 -6.26 8.71
CA LYS A 23 -16.81 -6.29 10.17
C LYS A 23 -15.55 -5.76 10.85
N GLU A 24 -14.46 -5.60 10.09
CA GLU A 24 -13.19 -5.06 10.58
C GLU A 24 -13.16 -3.52 10.57
N ALA A 25 -14.24 -2.88 10.13
CA ALA A 25 -14.34 -1.42 10.11
C ALA A 25 -14.28 -0.83 11.52
N ASP A 26 -13.48 0.21 11.67
CA ASP A 26 -13.42 1.01 12.90
C ASP A 26 -14.68 1.87 13.10
N SER A 27 -14.71 2.65 14.18
CA SER A 27 -15.86 3.51 14.52
C SER A 27 -16.17 4.59 13.48
N ILE A 28 -15.26 4.86 12.53
CA ILE A 28 -15.44 5.84 11.46
C ILE A 28 -15.59 5.19 10.08
N GLY A 29 -15.68 3.85 10.01
CA GLY A 29 -15.91 3.12 8.76
C GLY A 29 -14.65 2.91 7.93
N LEU A 30 -13.46 2.93 8.53
CA LEU A 30 -12.21 2.60 7.86
C LEU A 30 -11.76 1.18 8.21
N ILE A 31 -11.26 0.48 7.21
CA ILE A 31 -10.63 -0.84 7.36
C ILE A 31 -9.18 -0.71 6.92
N ASP A 32 -8.27 -0.88 7.87
CA ASP A 32 -6.83 -0.81 7.65
C ASP A 32 -6.20 -2.21 7.76
N SER A 33 -5.03 -2.36 7.13
CA SER A 33 -4.22 -3.54 7.27
C SER A 33 -3.61 -3.64 8.67
N LYS A 34 -3.60 -4.86 9.19
CA LYS A 34 -2.86 -5.20 10.42
C LYS A 34 -1.33 -5.15 10.24
N TYR A 35 -0.83 -5.08 9.01
CA TYR A 35 0.61 -5.08 8.74
C TYR A 35 1.17 -3.66 8.79
N THR A 36 2.32 -3.51 9.46
CA THR A 36 3.06 -2.25 9.52
C THR A 36 4.26 -2.31 8.57
N HIS A 37 4.70 -1.15 8.07
CA HIS A 37 5.88 -1.09 7.19
C HIS A 37 7.14 -1.60 7.88
N VAL A 38 7.33 -1.24 9.16
CA VAL A 38 8.49 -1.66 9.96
C VAL A 38 8.56 -3.18 10.09
N ASP A 39 7.48 -3.79 10.58
CA ASP A 39 7.48 -5.23 10.87
C ASP A 39 7.52 -6.07 9.59
N TYR A 40 6.79 -5.64 8.56
CA TYR A 40 6.70 -6.40 7.31
C TYR A 40 7.96 -6.26 6.45
N TRP A 41 8.73 -5.18 6.60
CA TRP A 41 9.99 -5.03 5.90
C TRP A 41 10.99 -6.14 6.25
N GLU A 42 11.05 -6.56 7.52
CA GLU A 42 11.91 -7.67 7.95
C GLU A 42 11.58 -8.98 7.23
N ILE A 43 10.30 -9.20 6.92
CA ILE A 43 9.85 -10.36 6.16
C ILE A 43 10.35 -10.23 4.71
N LEU A 44 10.16 -9.07 4.08
CA LEU A 44 10.61 -8.83 2.71
C LEU A 44 12.13 -8.96 2.56
N ARG A 45 12.92 -8.44 3.51
CA ARG A 45 14.40 -8.56 3.48
C ARG A 45 14.88 -10.01 3.54
N ARG A 46 14.14 -10.90 4.20
CA ARG A 46 14.45 -12.34 4.24
C ARG A 46 14.09 -13.05 2.94
N GLN A 47 13.09 -12.56 2.22
CA GLN A 47 12.59 -13.15 0.98
C GLN A 47 13.34 -12.63 -0.26
N LEU A 48 13.83 -11.39 -0.20
CA LEU A 48 14.42 -10.65 -1.32
C LEU A 48 15.84 -10.20 -0.93
N PRO A 49 16.89 -10.96 -1.32
CA PRO A 49 18.27 -10.66 -0.97
C PRO A 49 18.74 -9.26 -1.38
N GLU A 50 18.17 -8.70 -2.44
CA GLU A 50 18.48 -7.37 -2.95
C GLU A 50 18.01 -6.21 -2.05
N LEU A 51 17.20 -6.52 -1.03
CA LEU A 51 16.76 -5.56 -0.01
C LEU A 51 17.62 -5.58 1.25
N LYS A 52 18.62 -6.47 1.34
CA LYS A 52 19.40 -6.72 2.56
C LYS A 52 20.00 -5.45 3.17
N ASP A 53 20.55 -4.58 2.33
CA ASP A 53 21.24 -3.35 2.76
C ASP A 53 20.35 -2.10 2.65
N LYS A 54 19.03 -2.28 2.60
CA LYS A 54 18.04 -1.21 2.49
C LYS A 54 17.15 -1.13 3.73
N GLU A 55 16.85 0.10 4.12
CA GLU A 55 15.84 0.40 5.14
C GLU A 55 14.48 0.68 4.51
N TYR A 56 13.41 0.39 5.24
CA TYR A 56 12.05 0.44 4.70
C TYR A 56 11.63 1.85 4.29
N GLU A 57 12.21 2.89 4.90
CA GLU A 57 11.94 4.27 4.55
C GLU A 57 12.61 4.66 3.24
N GLN A 58 13.72 4.02 2.85
CA GLN A 58 14.54 4.38 1.68
C GLN A 58 13.87 4.11 0.33
N LEU A 59 12.77 3.35 0.32
CA LEU A 59 12.00 3.05 -0.86
C LEU A 59 10.65 3.79 -0.83
N PRO A 60 10.18 4.33 -1.98
CA PRO A 60 8.84 4.88 -2.09
C PRO A 60 7.81 3.84 -1.67
N ARG A 61 6.92 4.22 -0.74
CA ARG A 61 6.00 3.30 -0.10
C ARG A 61 4.61 3.89 0.02
N GLY A 62 3.67 3.04 0.42
CA GLY A 62 2.31 3.45 0.65
C GLY A 62 1.48 2.38 1.34
N ARG A 63 0.20 2.70 1.49
CA ARG A 63 -0.81 1.90 2.17
C ARG A 63 -2.12 2.01 1.41
N VAL A 64 -2.84 0.90 1.34
CA VAL A 64 -4.20 0.83 0.83
C VAL A 64 -5.12 0.46 1.98
N ILE A 65 -6.09 1.32 2.25
CA ILE A 65 -7.17 1.08 3.22
C ILE A 65 -8.51 1.11 2.48
N PHE A 66 -9.57 0.67 3.15
CA PHE A 66 -10.92 0.74 2.59
C PHE A 66 -11.84 1.64 3.43
N ASP A 67 -12.58 2.53 2.77
CA ASP A 67 -13.60 3.39 3.37
C ASP A 67 -14.99 2.83 3.05
N THR A 68 -15.64 2.24 4.06
CA THR A 68 -16.95 1.60 3.92
C THR A 68 -18.06 2.60 3.65
N ASN A 69 -17.91 3.86 4.08
CA ASN A 69 -18.91 4.90 3.87
C ASN A 69 -18.94 5.35 2.41
N LYS A 70 -17.77 5.38 1.77
CA LYS A 70 -17.65 5.75 0.34
C LYS A 70 -17.65 4.55 -0.60
N ASN A 71 -17.50 3.33 -0.07
CA ASN A 71 -17.28 2.11 -0.84
C ASN A 71 -16.11 2.28 -1.82
N LYS A 72 -14.98 2.81 -1.32
CA LYS A 72 -13.76 3.08 -2.10
C LYS A 72 -12.53 2.66 -1.32
N ALA A 73 -11.52 2.18 -2.03
CA ALA A 73 -10.18 2.10 -1.50
C ALA A 73 -9.56 3.50 -1.43
N ILE A 74 -8.79 3.77 -0.38
CA ILE A 74 -7.93 4.96 -0.27
C ILE A 74 -6.49 4.48 -0.35
N ILE A 75 -5.77 4.96 -1.36
CA ILE A 75 -4.35 4.66 -1.56
C ILE A 75 -3.57 5.87 -1.07
N TYR A 76 -2.89 5.72 0.06
CA TYR A 76 -1.88 6.64 0.53
C TYR A 76 -0.54 6.27 -0.10
N LEU A 77 0.11 7.19 -0.79
CA LEU A 77 1.38 6.93 -1.47
C LEU A 77 2.36 8.11 -1.40
N ASP A 78 3.65 7.78 -1.49
CA ASP A 78 4.71 8.73 -1.78
C ASP A 78 4.42 9.48 -3.09
N LYS A 79 4.58 10.82 -3.08
CA LYS A 79 4.36 11.70 -4.25
C LYS A 79 5.12 11.27 -5.51
N THR A 80 6.28 10.64 -5.38
CA THR A 80 7.11 10.13 -6.49
C THR A 80 6.45 8.97 -7.25
N LEU A 81 5.36 8.43 -6.72
CA LEU A 81 4.55 7.36 -7.30
C LEU A 81 3.32 7.84 -8.07
N LEU A 82 3.02 9.15 -8.09
CA LEU A 82 1.85 9.72 -8.79
C LEU A 82 1.87 9.64 -10.33
N LYS A 83 2.82 8.90 -10.91
CA LYS A 83 2.85 8.65 -12.36
C LYS A 83 1.86 7.52 -12.69
N LYS A 84 1.01 7.72 -13.71
CA LYS A 84 -0.03 6.76 -14.13
C LYS A 84 0.45 5.31 -14.20
N ARG A 85 1.63 5.07 -14.80
CA ARG A 85 2.22 3.72 -14.87
C ARG A 85 2.45 3.10 -13.49
N LYS A 86 3.03 3.85 -12.55
CA LYS A 86 3.31 3.36 -11.20
C LYS A 86 2.04 3.13 -10.41
N VAL A 87 1.06 4.02 -10.54
CA VAL A 87 -0.26 3.85 -9.93
C VAL A 87 -0.95 2.59 -10.45
N ASN A 88 -0.85 2.29 -11.75
CA ASN A 88 -1.39 1.06 -12.31
C ASN A 88 -0.77 -0.20 -11.67
N GLU A 89 0.54 -0.22 -11.44
CA GLU A 89 1.18 -1.35 -10.74
C GLU A 89 0.60 -1.54 -9.33
N VAL A 90 0.36 -0.45 -8.61
CA VAL A 90 -0.24 -0.49 -7.27
C VAL A 90 -1.68 -0.98 -7.35
N LEU A 91 -2.49 -0.44 -8.26
CA LEU A 91 -3.88 -0.87 -8.45
C LEU A 91 -3.96 -2.38 -8.76
N ASN A 92 -3.14 -2.85 -9.70
CA ASN A 92 -3.08 -4.26 -10.06
C ASN A 92 -2.67 -5.15 -8.87
N PHE A 93 -1.70 -4.73 -8.07
CA PHE A 93 -1.24 -5.49 -6.90
C PHE A 93 -2.35 -5.70 -5.84
N PHE A 94 -3.31 -4.77 -5.75
CA PHE A 94 -4.42 -4.81 -4.80
C PHE A 94 -5.77 -5.23 -5.41
N ASP A 95 -5.79 -5.73 -6.66
CA ASP A 95 -7.03 -6.08 -7.38
C ASP A 95 -8.03 -4.90 -7.42
N LEU A 96 -7.53 -3.70 -7.77
CA LEU A 96 -8.24 -2.42 -7.85
C LEU A 96 -8.16 -1.80 -9.25
N ASP A 97 -8.95 -0.76 -9.46
CA ASP A 97 -8.91 0.11 -10.64
C ASP A 97 -9.11 1.59 -10.24
N PHE A 98 -8.98 2.51 -11.21
CA PHE A 98 -9.18 3.95 -10.96
C PHE A 98 -10.60 4.33 -10.57
N THR A 99 -11.59 3.47 -10.81
CA THR A 99 -12.98 3.73 -10.44
C THR A 99 -13.23 3.35 -8.98
N SER A 100 -12.52 2.36 -8.46
CA SER A 100 -12.68 1.81 -7.11
C SER A 100 -11.73 2.42 -6.08
N ALA A 101 -10.75 3.24 -6.51
CA ALA A 101 -9.73 3.81 -5.65
C ALA A 101 -9.64 5.34 -5.71
N VAL A 102 -9.24 5.94 -4.59
CA VAL A 102 -8.94 7.37 -4.46
C VAL A 102 -7.49 7.52 -4.00
N LEU A 103 -6.70 8.32 -4.72
CA LEU A 103 -5.30 8.57 -4.39
C LEU A 103 -5.16 9.72 -3.37
N ARG A 104 -4.26 9.55 -2.42
CA ARG A 104 -3.84 10.56 -1.44
C ARG A 104 -2.33 10.51 -1.29
N THR A 105 -1.71 11.68 -1.17
CA THR A 105 -0.31 11.76 -0.74
C THR A 105 -0.25 11.85 0.77
N ASP A 106 0.69 11.15 1.37
CA ASP A 106 0.95 11.23 2.80
C ASP A 106 2.33 11.84 3.06
N PRO A 107 2.43 12.96 3.78
CA PRO A 107 3.70 13.53 4.21
C PRO A 107 4.62 12.53 4.93
N HIS A 108 4.06 11.56 5.66
CA HIS A 108 4.83 10.52 6.35
C HIS A 108 5.56 9.59 5.39
N TYR A 109 5.09 9.47 4.14
CA TYR A 109 5.74 8.69 3.08
C TYR A 109 6.63 9.56 2.18
N MET A 110 6.96 10.79 2.58
CA MET A 110 8.00 11.54 1.89
C MET A 110 9.38 11.04 2.34
N LEU A 111 10.14 10.55 1.37
CA LEU A 111 11.60 10.43 1.43
C LEU A 111 12.26 11.80 1.57
#